data_AF-A0A7V0JHV1-F1
#
_entry.id   AF-A0A7V0JHV1-F1
#
_cell.length_a   1.000
_cell.length_b   1.000
_cell.length_c   1.000
_cell.angle_alpha   90.00
_cell.angle_beta   90.00
_cell.angle_gamma   90.00
#
_symmetry.space_group_name_H-M   'P 1'
#
loop_
_entity.id
_entity.type
_entity.pdbx_description
1 polymer ?
#
loop_
_entity_poly.entity_id
_entity_poly.type
_entity_poly.pdbx_seq_one_letter_code
_entity_poly.pdbx_strand_id
1 'polypeptide(L)'
;MRWINVVLAALIATLAAYANPDAESKFSYNPTRFQVAQAMSQPEEQPAPDAGIGMETESKLIPGKALLLSAILPGAGQYYARNPLMAAAFLAIEVGAWAGVAIYHAEGQDKEDEYMNFAEQYWTYYDPTGGDFGSYLSYEYWAATLFGNDGESGGTDGYTGGIDEWQNEPWNEKLKYLPSDGFTHELDPDEKDQQYYEMIGKYN
;
A
#
# COMPACT_ATOMS: atom_id res chain seq x y z
N MET A 1 0.86 -15.36 -18.61
CA MET A 1 1.47 -15.58 -17.27
C MET A 1 2.74 -16.46 -17.26
N ARG A 2 2.96 -17.46 -18.14
CA ARG A 2 4.14 -18.37 -18.02
C ARG A 2 5.50 -17.78 -18.44
N TRP A 3 5.53 -16.72 -19.23
CA TRP A 3 6.76 -16.15 -19.81
C TRP A 3 7.46 -15.14 -18.89
N ILE A 4 6.69 -14.38 -18.10
CA ILE A 4 7.21 -13.42 -17.10
C ILE A 4 8.02 -14.12 -16.00
N ASN A 5 7.56 -15.29 -15.54
CA ASN A 5 8.27 -16.06 -14.52
C ASN A 5 9.62 -16.60 -15.02
N VAL A 6 9.72 -16.92 -16.32
CA VAL A 6 10.97 -17.37 -16.94
C VAL A 6 11.96 -16.23 -17.09
N VAL A 7 11.48 -15.03 -17.44
CA VAL A 7 12.33 -13.83 -17.54
C VAL A 7 12.82 -13.38 -16.16
N LEU A 8 11.96 -13.40 -15.14
CA LEU A 8 12.35 -13.09 -13.76
C LEU A 8 13.38 -14.11 -13.21
N ALA A 9 13.15 -15.40 -13.43
CA ALA A 9 14.07 -16.44 -13.00
C ALA A 9 15.43 -16.35 -13.71
N ALA A 10 15.44 -16.02 -15.01
CA ALA A 10 16.67 -15.79 -15.75
C ALA A 10 17.44 -14.55 -15.23
N LEU A 11 16.74 -13.46 -14.92
CA LEU A 11 17.35 -12.26 -14.33
C LEU A 11 17.96 -12.54 -12.95
N ILE A 12 17.25 -13.25 -12.07
CA ILE A 12 17.73 -13.62 -10.74
C ILE A 12 18.96 -14.55 -10.83
N ALA A 13 18.95 -15.51 -11.76
CA ALA A 13 20.08 -16.41 -11.97
C ALA A 13 21.33 -15.68 -12.50
N THR A 14 21.16 -14.68 -13.37
CA THR A 14 22.28 -13.85 -13.86
C THR A 14 22.87 -12.93 -12.79
N LEU A 15 22.05 -12.40 -11.88
CA LEU A 15 22.52 -11.64 -10.72
C LEU A 15 23.27 -12.52 -9.70
N ALA A 16 22.80 -13.74 -9.47
CA ALA A 16 23.46 -14.71 -8.59
C ALA A 16 24.81 -15.20 -9.16
N ALA A 17 24.91 -15.39 -10.48
CA ALA A 17 26.17 -15.75 -11.14
C ALA A 17 27.20 -14.60 -11.14
N TYR A 18 26.76 -13.34 -11.13
CA TYR A 18 27.65 -12.18 -10.95
C TYR A 18 28.13 -12.03 -9.50
N ALA A 19 27.35 -12.54 -8.54
CA ALA A 19 27.68 -12.61 -7.12
C ALA A 19 28.52 -13.86 -6.78
N ASN A 20 29.53 -14.17 -7.59
CA ASN A 20 30.46 -15.27 -7.33
C ASN A 20 31.23 -15.02 -6.00
N PRO A 21 31.05 -15.86 -4.96
CA PRO A 21 31.71 -15.68 -3.66
C PRO A 21 33.23 -15.95 -3.71
N ASP A 22 33.74 -16.53 -4.80
CA ASP A 22 35.17 -16.81 -4.99
C ASP A 22 35.95 -15.63 -5.58
N ALA A 23 35.29 -14.50 -5.86
CA ALA A 23 35.96 -13.26 -6.25
C ALA A 23 36.51 -12.56 -5.00
N GLU A 24 37.76 -12.87 -4.65
CA GLU A 24 38.54 -12.32 -3.54
C GLU A 24 38.15 -10.89 -3.10
N SER A 25 37.62 -10.80 -1.87
CA SER A 25 37.79 -9.72 -0.89
C SER A 25 37.67 -8.25 -1.32
N LYS A 26 36.56 -7.85 -1.95
CA LYS A 26 36.25 -6.41 -2.15
C LYS A 26 35.97 -5.61 -0.85
N PHE A 27 35.84 -6.29 0.30
CA PHE A 27 35.54 -5.70 1.60
C PHE A 27 36.49 -6.18 2.73
N SER A 28 37.75 -6.47 2.41
CA SER A 28 38.76 -6.73 3.45
C SER A 28 39.20 -5.43 4.14
N TYR A 29 39.26 -5.44 5.48
CA TYR A 29 39.83 -4.36 6.28
C TYR A 29 41.32 -4.22 5.93
N ASN A 30 41.67 -3.14 5.24
CA ASN A 30 43.04 -2.84 4.88
C ASN A 30 43.68 -1.91 5.93
N PRO A 31 44.56 -2.41 6.80
CA PRO A 31 45.15 -1.64 7.91
C PRO A 31 46.02 -0.46 7.43
N THR A 32 46.47 -0.47 6.16
CA THR A 32 47.23 0.66 5.60
C THR A 32 46.40 1.93 5.50
N ARG A 33 45.07 1.85 5.32
CA ARG A 33 44.21 3.06 5.26
C ARG A 33 44.13 3.79 6.61
N PHE A 34 44.20 3.05 7.71
CA PHE A 34 44.24 3.63 9.06
C PHE A 34 45.58 4.34 9.33
N GLN A 35 46.68 3.73 8.88
CA GLN A 35 48.02 4.34 8.96
C GLN A 35 48.14 5.60 8.10
N VAL A 36 47.53 5.61 6.90
CA VAL A 36 47.49 6.79 6.03
C VAL A 36 46.66 7.93 6.65
N ALA A 37 45.52 7.61 7.27
CA ALA A 37 44.72 8.62 7.98
C ALA A 37 45.45 9.20 9.20
N GLN A 38 46.28 8.40 9.88
CA GLN A 38 47.11 8.85 11.00
C GLN A 38 48.35 9.64 10.55
N ALA A 39 48.90 9.35 9.37
CA ALA A 39 49.95 10.15 8.76
C ALA A 39 49.43 11.51 8.27
N MET A 40 48.20 11.54 7.74
CA MET A 40 47.52 12.76 7.27
C MET A 40 47.03 13.68 8.40
N SER A 41 47.01 13.22 9.65
CA SER A 41 46.62 14.03 10.82
C SER A 41 47.81 14.69 11.53
N GLN A 42 49.04 14.47 11.05
CA GLN A 42 50.21 15.22 11.48
C GLN A 42 50.23 16.59 10.78
N PRO A 43 50.60 17.70 11.47
CA PRO A 43 50.76 18.99 10.82
C PRO A 43 51.89 18.91 9.80
N GLU A 44 51.60 19.15 8.52
CA GLU A 44 52.60 19.13 7.45
C GLU A 44 53.61 20.27 7.63
N GLU A 45 54.90 19.93 7.77
CA GLU A 45 55.99 20.89 7.61
C GLU A 45 56.08 21.28 6.13
N GLN A 46 55.77 22.54 5.82
CA GLN A 46 55.62 23.05 4.46
C GLN A 46 56.98 23.12 3.73
N PRO A 47 57.24 22.35 2.66
CA PRO A 47 58.34 22.66 1.76
C PRO A 47 57.92 23.77 0.79
N ALA A 48 58.88 24.60 0.40
CA ALA A 48 58.70 25.79 -0.44
C ALA A 48 57.99 25.49 -1.79
N PRO A 49 57.24 26.45 -2.37
CA PRO A 49 56.34 26.18 -3.47
C PRO A 49 57.12 25.97 -4.78
N ASP A 50 57.02 24.77 -5.35
CA ASP A 50 57.45 24.51 -6.72
C ASP A 50 56.31 24.76 -7.71
N ALA A 51 56.64 25.43 -8.80
CA ALA A 51 55.71 26.04 -9.72
C ALA A 51 55.09 25.03 -10.70
N GLY A 52 53.76 25.05 -10.79
CA GLY A 52 53.02 24.84 -12.03
C GLY A 52 53.10 23.46 -12.70
N ILE A 53 52.27 22.52 -12.24
CA ILE A 53 51.67 21.51 -13.12
C ILE A 53 50.16 21.66 -13.00
N GLY A 54 49.49 21.88 -14.14
CA GLY A 54 48.03 21.98 -14.20
C GLY A 54 47.41 20.69 -13.71
N MET A 55 46.95 20.69 -12.45
CA MET A 55 46.12 19.61 -11.93
C MET A 55 44.75 19.75 -12.58
N GLU A 56 44.43 18.84 -13.50
CA GLU A 56 43.04 18.50 -13.73
C GLU A 56 42.50 17.96 -12.41
N THR A 57 41.88 18.84 -11.62
CA THR A 57 41.30 18.47 -10.34
C THR A 57 40.17 17.51 -10.62
N GLU A 58 40.41 16.22 -10.42
CA GLU A 58 39.37 15.21 -10.46
C GLU A 58 38.28 15.64 -9.47
N SER A 59 37.11 16.04 -9.98
CA SER A 59 36.06 16.61 -9.15
C SER A 59 35.61 15.56 -8.13
N LYS A 60 35.87 15.81 -6.84
CA LYS A 60 35.51 14.88 -5.77
C LYS A 60 34.00 14.65 -5.76
N LEU A 61 33.58 13.40 -5.94
CA LEU A 61 32.18 12.99 -5.85
C LEU A 61 31.68 13.19 -4.42
N ILE A 62 30.50 13.80 -4.26
CA ILE A 62 29.89 14.08 -2.97
C ILE A 62 28.77 13.06 -2.72
N PRO A 63 28.90 12.17 -1.71
CA PRO A 63 27.89 11.14 -1.43
C PRO A 63 26.47 11.69 -1.22
N GLY A 64 26.35 12.84 -0.54
CA GLY A 64 25.04 13.48 -0.32
C GLY A 64 24.36 13.95 -1.62
N LYS A 65 25.13 14.38 -2.64
CA LYS A 65 24.58 14.72 -3.95
C LYS A 65 24.09 13.48 -4.69
N ALA A 66 24.84 12.39 -4.63
CA ALA A 66 24.42 11.12 -5.20
C ALA A 66 23.09 10.65 -4.59
N LEU A 67 22.97 10.72 -3.25
CA LEU A 67 21.76 10.34 -2.54
C LEU A 67 20.56 11.22 -2.95
N LEU A 68 20.73 12.54 -2.98
CA LEU A 68 19.68 13.46 -3.40
C LEU A 68 19.23 13.20 -4.85
N LEU A 69 20.18 12.94 -5.76
CA LEU A 69 19.86 12.60 -7.15
C LEU A 69 19.05 11.31 -7.24
N SER A 70 19.43 10.26 -6.49
CA SER A 70 18.66 9.01 -6.42
C SER A 70 17.26 9.18 -5.82
N ALA A 71 17.06 10.15 -4.92
CA ALA A 71 15.74 10.44 -4.35
C ALA A 71 14.79 11.12 -5.36
N ILE A 72 15.35 11.89 -6.31
CA ILE A 72 14.58 12.53 -7.40
C ILE A 72 14.29 11.50 -8.49
N LEU A 73 15.32 10.77 -8.91
CA LEU A 73 15.24 9.79 -9.98
C LEU A 73 16.09 8.57 -9.63
N PRO A 74 15.47 7.40 -9.44
CA PRO A 74 16.20 6.16 -9.17
C PRO A 74 17.23 5.86 -10.25
N GLY A 75 18.45 5.54 -9.81
CA GLY A 75 19.61 5.37 -10.68
C GLY A 75 20.42 6.64 -10.97
N ALA A 76 19.90 7.85 -10.74
CA ALA A 76 20.62 9.09 -11.05
C ALA A 76 21.85 9.33 -10.14
N GLY A 77 21.79 8.93 -8.88
CA GLY A 77 22.96 8.96 -7.98
C GLY A 77 24.05 7.99 -8.40
N GLN A 78 23.68 6.80 -8.89
CA GLN A 78 24.59 5.79 -9.43
C GLN A 78 25.23 6.28 -10.74
N TYR A 79 24.46 6.99 -11.57
CA TYR A 79 24.99 7.64 -12.76
C TYR A 79 25.99 8.75 -12.39
N TYR A 80 25.67 9.60 -11.41
CA TYR A 80 26.60 10.59 -10.85
C TYR A 80 27.86 9.95 -10.26
N ALA A 81 27.72 8.78 -9.62
CA ALA A 81 28.84 7.97 -9.12
C ALA A 81 29.62 7.23 -10.22
N ARG A 82 29.39 7.57 -11.50
CA ARG A 82 30.05 6.98 -12.68
C ARG A 82 29.83 5.46 -12.82
N ASN A 83 28.69 4.96 -12.34
CA ASN A 83 28.29 3.56 -12.49
C ASN A 83 27.01 3.44 -13.34
N PRO A 84 27.12 3.54 -14.69
CA PRO A 84 25.96 3.57 -15.58
C PRO A 84 25.20 2.22 -15.62
N LEU A 85 25.89 1.11 -15.41
CA LEU A 85 25.25 -0.21 -15.36
C LEU A 85 24.29 -0.30 -14.18
N MET A 86 24.74 0.12 -12.99
CA MET A 86 23.88 0.14 -11.81
C MET A 86 22.78 1.20 -11.94
N ALA A 87 23.08 2.36 -12.53
CA ALA A 87 22.05 3.36 -12.82
C ALA A 87 20.90 2.78 -13.67
N ALA A 88 21.25 2.06 -14.75
CA ALA A 88 20.26 1.40 -15.61
C ALA A 88 19.48 0.29 -14.87
N ALA A 89 20.16 -0.49 -14.03
CA ALA A 89 19.50 -1.53 -13.23
C ALA A 89 18.49 -0.94 -12.23
N PHE A 90 18.86 0.10 -11.48
CA PHE A 90 17.95 0.78 -10.56
C PHE A 90 16.77 1.44 -11.29
N LEU A 91 17.02 2.08 -12.43
CA LEU A 91 15.96 2.66 -13.24
C LEU A 91 15.00 1.58 -13.76
N ALA A 92 15.51 0.44 -14.22
CA ALA A 92 14.67 -0.66 -14.70
C ALA A 92 13.80 -1.26 -13.59
N ILE A 93 14.36 -1.43 -12.38
CA ILE A 93 13.61 -1.87 -11.20
C ILE A 93 12.49 -0.88 -10.89
N GLU A 94 12.79 0.42 -10.89
CA GLU A 94 11.82 1.46 -10.59
C GLU A 94 10.67 1.49 -11.60
N VAL A 95 10.99 1.48 -12.90
CA VAL A 95 9.99 1.43 -13.96
C VAL A 95 9.12 0.18 -13.83
N GLY A 96 9.73 -0.97 -13.52
CA GLY A 96 9.00 -2.21 -13.26
C GLY A 96 8.08 -2.12 -12.05
N ALA A 97 8.53 -1.48 -10.96
CA ALA A 97 7.73 -1.28 -9.75
C ALA A 97 6.53 -0.37 -10.02
N TRP A 98 6.72 0.78 -10.68
CA TRP A 98 5.60 1.68 -11.05
C TRP A 98 4.62 1.04 -12.03
N ALA A 99 5.13 0.30 -13.03
CA ALA A 99 4.27 -0.45 -13.94
C ALA A 99 3.46 -1.51 -13.18
N GLY A 100 4.10 -2.23 -12.26
CA GLY A 100 3.43 -3.18 -11.37
C GLY A 100 2.32 -2.51 -10.55
N VAL A 101 2.63 -1.41 -9.86
CA VAL A 101 1.65 -0.64 -9.08
C VAL A 101 0.48 -0.20 -9.97
N ALA A 102 0.75 0.36 -11.15
CA ALA A 102 -0.31 0.82 -12.05
C ALA A 102 -1.21 -0.34 -12.53
N ILE A 103 -0.63 -1.47 -12.92
CA ILE A 103 -1.37 -2.65 -13.38
C ILE A 103 -2.20 -3.23 -12.24
N TYR A 104 -1.59 -3.51 -11.08
CA TYR A 104 -2.29 -4.12 -9.96
C TYR A 104 -3.31 -3.19 -9.32
N HIS A 105 -3.11 -1.88 -9.39
CA HIS A 105 -4.12 -0.91 -8.95
C HIS A 105 -5.34 -0.94 -9.87
N ALA A 106 -5.14 -0.94 -11.19
CA ALA A 106 -6.24 -1.05 -12.16
C ALA A 106 -6.97 -2.40 -12.02
N GLU A 107 -6.25 -3.52 -11.94
CA GLU A 107 -6.85 -4.84 -11.72
C GLU A 107 -7.62 -4.90 -10.38
N GLY A 108 -7.13 -4.21 -9.34
CA GLY A 108 -7.83 -4.10 -8.06
C GLY A 108 -9.16 -3.38 -8.18
N GLN A 109 -9.20 -2.27 -8.92
CA GLN A 109 -10.44 -1.51 -9.18
C GLN A 109 -11.43 -2.34 -9.99
N ASP A 110 -10.97 -3.03 -11.04
CA ASP A 110 -11.84 -3.92 -11.82
C ASP A 110 -12.47 -5.02 -10.96
N LYS A 111 -11.73 -5.53 -9.96
CA LYS A 111 -12.24 -6.54 -9.03
C LYS A 111 -13.20 -5.99 -7.98
N GLU A 112 -12.98 -4.77 -7.54
CA GLU A 112 -13.91 -4.05 -6.68
C GLU A 112 -15.25 -3.84 -7.41
N ASP A 113 -15.21 -3.36 -8.66
CA ASP A 113 -16.39 -3.18 -9.50
C ASP A 113 -17.12 -4.51 -9.76
N GLU A 114 -16.39 -5.60 -10.06
CA GLU A 114 -16.98 -6.92 -10.26
C GLU A 114 -17.73 -7.41 -9.01
N TYR A 115 -17.13 -7.23 -7.83
CA TYR A 115 -17.73 -7.59 -6.56
C TYR A 115 -18.96 -6.74 -6.24
N MET A 116 -18.88 -5.42 -6.41
CA MET A 116 -20.01 -4.52 -6.18
C MET A 116 -21.19 -4.89 -7.07
N ASN A 117 -20.96 -5.10 -8.37
CA ASN A 117 -22.01 -5.53 -9.31
C ASN A 117 -22.63 -6.88 -8.92
N PHE A 118 -21.81 -7.84 -8.45
CA PHE A 118 -22.32 -9.12 -7.97
C PHE A 118 -23.19 -8.95 -6.72
N ALA A 119 -22.74 -8.17 -5.74
CA ALA A 119 -23.49 -7.89 -4.53
C ALA A 119 -24.82 -7.21 -4.85
N GLU A 120 -24.84 -6.21 -5.74
CA GLU A 120 -26.07 -5.54 -6.16
C GLU A 120 -27.09 -6.48 -6.82
N GLN A 121 -26.63 -7.52 -7.53
CA GLN A 121 -27.51 -8.44 -8.25
C GLN A 121 -28.03 -9.58 -7.40
N TYR A 122 -27.23 -10.07 -6.46
CA TYR A 122 -27.49 -11.35 -5.79
C TYR A 122 -27.58 -11.28 -4.28
N TRP A 123 -27.16 -10.18 -3.66
CA TRP A 123 -27.13 -10.13 -2.20
C TRP A 123 -28.52 -9.92 -1.62
N THR A 124 -28.86 -10.76 -0.66
CA THR A 124 -30.01 -10.63 0.24
C THR A 124 -29.54 -10.88 1.66
N TYR A 125 -30.12 -10.17 2.62
CA TYR A 125 -29.88 -10.43 4.03
C TYR A 125 -30.84 -11.50 4.53
N TYR A 126 -30.34 -12.63 5.02
CA TYR A 126 -31.17 -13.69 5.60
C TYR A 126 -31.13 -13.64 7.13
N ASP A 127 -32.31 -13.53 7.74
CA ASP A 127 -32.50 -13.73 9.17
C ASP A 127 -33.29 -15.04 9.43
N PRO A 128 -32.84 -15.92 10.34
CA PRO A 128 -33.55 -17.18 10.62
C PRO A 128 -34.95 -17.01 11.22
N THR A 129 -35.29 -15.83 11.75
CA THR A 129 -36.59 -15.52 12.35
C THR A 129 -37.50 -14.75 11.37
N GLY A 130 -36.92 -13.89 10.53
CA GLY A 130 -37.62 -12.98 9.62
C GLY A 130 -37.64 -13.40 8.15
N GLY A 131 -36.74 -14.30 7.72
CA GLY A 131 -36.60 -14.74 6.32
C GLY A 131 -35.61 -13.90 5.51
N ASP A 132 -35.80 -13.88 4.19
CA ASP A 132 -34.94 -13.14 3.25
C ASP A 132 -35.39 -11.68 3.09
N PHE A 133 -34.45 -10.76 3.25
CA PHE A 133 -34.61 -9.33 3.07
C PHE A 133 -33.78 -8.87 1.87
N GLY A 134 -34.38 -8.06 0.99
CA GLY A 134 -33.70 -7.54 -0.21
C GLY A 134 -32.61 -6.51 0.07
N SER A 135 -32.52 -6.01 1.30
CA SER A 135 -31.50 -5.08 1.75
C SER A 135 -31.36 -5.09 3.28
N TYR A 136 -30.24 -4.58 3.80
CA TYR A 136 -30.11 -4.36 5.24
C TYR A 136 -31.13 -3.36 5.78
N LEU A 137 -31.42 -2.28 5.04
CA LEU A 137 -32.46 -1.30 5.39
C LEU A 137 -33.81 -1.98 5.65
N SER A 138 -34.22 -2.90 4.77
CA SER A 138 -35.48 -3.63 4.94
C SER A 138 -35.48 -4.55 6.16
N TYR A 139 -34.33 -5.10 6.53
CA TYR A 139 -34.16 -5.89 7.75
C TYR A 139 -34.19 -5.01 9.01
N GLU A 140 -33.44 -3.90 9.03
CA GLU A 140 -33.47 -2.91 10.11
C GLU A 140 -34.89 -2.42 10.38
N TYR A 141 -35.61 -2.01 9.33
CA TYR A 141 -36.99 -1.53 9.43
C TYR A 141 -37.92 -2.62 9.97
N TRP A 142 -37.77 -3.86 9.50
CA TRP A 142 -38.54 -4.99 10.03
C TRP A 142 -38.24 -5.24 11.51
N ALA A 143 -36.98 -5.23 11.92
CA ALA A 143 -36.59 -5.42 13.31
C ALA A 143 -37.13 -4.29 14.20
N ALA A 144 -37.01 -3.04 13.74
CA ALA A 144 -37.49 -1.86 14.45
C ALA A 144 -39.01 -1.86 14.64
N THR A 145 -39.75 -2.34 13.64
CA THR A 145 -41.23 -2.40 13.70
C THR A 145 -41.73 -3.59 14.53
N LEU A 146 -41.03 -4.73 14.50
CA LEU A 146 -41.50 -5.97 15.15
C LEU A 146 -41.05 -6.10 16.61
N PHE A 147 -39.79 -5.82 16.90
CA PHE A 147 -39.16 -6.12 18.20
C PHE A 147 -38.93 -4.88 19.06
N GLY A 148 -38.89 -3.68 18.49
CA GLY A 148 -38.56 -2.48 19.25
C GLY A 148 -37.16 -2.54 19.89
N ASN A 149 -36.91 -1.66 20.86
CA ASN A 149 -35.61 -1.57 21.52
C ASN A 149 -35.44 -2.58 22.66
N ASP A 150 -36.55 -3.07 23.24
CA ASP A 150 -36.47 -4.14 24.24
C ASP A 150 -36.19 -5.53 23.63
N GLY A 151 -36.31 -5.66 22.30
CA GLY A 151 -36.04 -6.89 21.57
C GLY A 151 -37.17 -7.91 21.64
N GLU A 152 -38.33 -7.57 22.20
CA GLU A 152 -39.48 -8.45 22.35
C GLU A 152 -40.54 -8.20 21.28
N SER A 153 -41.01 -9.27 20.62
CA SER A 153 -42.05 -9.12 19.60
C SER A 153 -43.41 -8.76 20.20
N GLY A 154 -44.09 -7.75 19.65
CA GLY A 154 -45.47 -7.40 20.03
C GLY A 154 -45.58 -6.36 21.16
N GLY A 155 -44.48 -5.70 21.49
CA GLY A 155 -44.43 -4.51 22.36
C GLY A 155 -45.07 -3.27 21.72
N THR A 156 -45.15 -2.17 22.49
CA THR A 156 -45.64 -0.86 22.01
C THR A 156 -44.51 0.10 21.63
N ASP A 157 -43.26 -0.33 21.76
CA ASP A 157 -42.04 0.43 21.52
C ASP A 157 -41.49 0.25 20.10
N GLY A 158 -42.15 -0.55 19.26
CA GLY A 158 -41.81 -0.68 17.85
C GLY A 158 -42.00 0.63 17.07
N TYR A 159 -41.16 0.83 16.04
CA TYR A 159 -41.29 1.94 15.12
C TYR A 159 -42.63 1.88 14.36
N THR A 160 -43.27 3.04 14.17
CA THR A 160 -44.62 3.12 13.57
C THR A 160 -44.68 3.94 12.27
N GLY A 161 -43.58 4.60 11.91
CA GLY A 161 -43.46 5.36 10.67
C GLY A 161 -43.29 4.46 9.44
N GLY A 162 -43.31 5.07 8.25
CA GLY A 162 -43.05 4.36 7.00
C GLY A 162 -41.56 4.06 6.79
N ILE A 163 -41.25 3.16 5.85
CA ILE A 163 -39.86 2.83 5.49
C ILE A 163 -39.09 4.03 4.92
N ASP A 164 -39.78 4.90 4.15
CA ASP A 164 -39.17 6.13 3.61
C ASP A 164 -38.80 7.11 4.74
N GLU A 165 -39.60 7.18 5.80
CA GLU A 165 -39.28 7.99 6.98
C GLU A 165 -38.10 7.36 7.74
N TRP A 166 -38.15 6.04 7.96
CA TRP A 166 -37.07 5.28 8.60
C TRP A 166 -35.71 5.49 7.94
N GLN A 167 -35.66 5.44 6.60
CA GLN A 167 -34.43 5.63 5.84
C GLN A 167 -33.77 6.99 6.14
N ASN A 168 -34.58 8.03 6.30
CA ASN A 168 -34.12 9.39 6.54
C ASN A 168 -33.93 9.72 8.04
N GLU A 169 -34.27 8.82 8.96
CA GLU A 169 -34.04 9.00 10.39
C GLU A 169 -32.54 8.91 10.71
N PRO A 170 -31.98 9.84 11.50
CA PRO A 170 -30.58 9.75 11.89
C PRO A 170 -30.34 8.56 12.82
N TRP A 171 -29.15 7.95 12.75
CA TRP A 171 -28.81 6.73 13.48
C TRP A 171 -29.15 6.74 14.98
N ASN A 172 -28.91 7.87 15.67
CA ASN A 172 -29.20 8.02 17.08
C ASN A 172 -30.70 7.94 17.43
N GLU A 173 -31.57 8.22 16.46
CA GLU A 173 -33.01 8.05 16.58
C GLU A 173 -33.41 6.62 16.24
N LYS A 174 -32.82 6.01 15.20
CA LYS A 174 -33.01 4.59 14.86
C LYS A 174 -32.69 3.66 16.03
N LEU A 175 -31.59 3.90 16.75
CA LEU A 175 -31.16 3.13 17.92
C LEU A 175 -32.20 3.07 19.05
N LYS A 176 -33.19 3.97 19.09
CA LYS A 176 -34.26 3.94 20.10
C LYS A 176 -35.33 2.90 19.81
N TYR A 177 -35.32 2.34 18.60
CA TYR A 177 -36.30 1.37 18.11
C TYR A 177 -35.63 0.06 17.70
N LEU A 178 -34.31 0.03 17.58
CA LEU A 178 -33.58 -1.18 17.22
C LEU A 178 -33.19 -1.97 18.48
N PRO A 179 -33.25 -3.31 18.44
CA PRO A 179 -32.73 -4.15 19.52
C PRO A 179 -31.28 -3.82 19.85
N SER A 180 -30.95 -3.74 21.14
CA SER A 180 -29.59 -3.37 21.60
C SER A 180 -28.51 -4.36 21.17
N ASP A 181 -28.90 -5.61 20.93
CA ASP A 181 -28.03 -6.69 20.50
C ASP A 181 -28.23 -6.95 19.00
N GLY A 182 -27.36 -6.40 18.15
CA GLY A 182 -27.33 -6.72 16.71
C GLY A 182 -27.08 -5.56 15.76
N PHE A 183 -27.32 -4.31 16.20
CA PHE A 183 -27.22 -3.13 15.36
C PHE A 183 -26.12 -2.18 15.86
N THR A 184 -24.90 -2.32 15.34
CA THR A 184 -23.75 -1.51 15.78
C THR A 184 -23.37 -0.38 14.82
N HIS A 185 -23.79 -0.48 13.55
CA HIS A 185 -23.39 0.42 12.47
C HIS A 185 -24.61 0.76 11.61
N GLU A 186 -24.66 1.99 11.10
CA GLU A 186 -25.64 2.38 10.09
C GLU A 186 -25.16 1.90 8.72
N LEU A 187 -26.06 1.26 7.98
CA LEU A 187 -25.85 0.99 6.56
C LEU A 187 -26.77 1.90 5.77
N ASP A 188 -26.22 3.03 5.32
CA ASP A 188 -26.95 3.93 4.44
C ASP A 188 -27.13 3.25 3.06
N PRO A 189 -28.36 2.93 2.64
CA PRO A 189 -28.61 2.30 1.36
C PRO A 189 -28.51 3.27 0.18
N ASP A 190 -28.59 4.58 0.42
CA ASP A 190 -28.38 5.61 -0.60
C ASP A 190 -26.88 5.85 -0.83
N GLU A 191 -26.08 5.71 0.23
CA GLU A 191 -24.62 5.80 0.18
C GLU A 191 -23.99 4.40 0.24
N LYS A 192 -24.00 3.68 -0.89
CA LYS A 192 -23.30 2.38 -1.07
C LYS A 192 -21.77 2.57 -1.09
N ASP A 193 -21.22 2.95 0.04
CA ASP A 193 -19.81 3.21 0.23
C ASP A 193 -19.00 1.92 0.44
N GLN A 194 -17.69 2.05 0.67
CA GLN A 194 -16.83 0.91 0.97
C GLN A 194 -17.32 0.11 2.18
N GLN A 195 -17.86 0.76 3.21
CA GLN A 195 -18.32 0.09 4.43
C GLN A 195 -19.55 -0.77 4.14
N TYR A 196 -20.49 -0.29 3.32
CA TYR A 196 -21.64 -1.05 2.86
C TYR A 196 -21.23 -2.38 2.21
N TYR A 197 -20.31 -2.31 1.25
CA TYR A 197 -19.82 -3.47 0.52
C TYR A 197 -18.94 -4.40 1.36
N GLU A 198 -18.15 -3.86 2.30
CA GLU A 198 -17.39 -4.66 3.27
C GLU A 198 -18.30 -5.44 4.23
N MET A 199 -19.39 -4.83 4.68
CA MET A 199 -20.35 -5.46 5.58
C MET A 199 -21.09 -6.59 4.87
N ILE A 200 -21.56 -6.36 3.63
CA ILE A 200 -22.14 -7.42 2.79
C ILE A 200 -21.20 -8.64 2.68
N GLY A 201 -19.90 -8.41 2.52
CA GLY A 201 -18.91 -9.48 2.36
C GLY A 201 -18.60 -10.26 3.63
N LYS A 202 -18.82 -9.67 4.82
CA LYS A 202 -18.58 -10.33 6.12
C LYS A 202 -19.67 -11.33 6.51
N TYR A 203 -20.89 -11.13 6.01
CA TYR A 203 -22.06 -11.93 6.38
C TYR A 203 -22.46 -12.96 5.31
N ASN A 204 -21.59 -13.19 4.32
CA ASN A 204 -21.65 -14.27 3.33
C ASN A 204 -20.59 -15.34 3.64
#